data_AF-B5UAG4-F1
#
_entry.id   AF-B5UAG4-F1
#
_cell.length_a   1.000
_cell.length_b   1.000
_cell.length_c   1.000
_cell.angle_alpha   90.00
_cell.angle_beta   90.00
_cell.angle_gamma   90.00
#
_symmetry.space_group_name_H-M   'P 1'
#
loop_
_entity.id
_entity.type
_entity.pdbx_description
1 polymer ?
#
loop_
_entity_poly.entity_id
_entity_poly.type
_entity_poly.pdbx_seq_one_letter_code
_entity_poly.pdbx_strand_id
1 'polypeptide(L)' 'MNYLRPDIKRGNISPDEDDLIIRLHSLLGNRWALIAARLPGR' A
#
# COMPACT_ATOMS: atom_id res chain seq x y z
N MET A 1 23.14 -13.04 14.19
CA MET A 1 22.32 -11.81 14.18
C MET A 1 22.52 -11.08 12.85
N ASN A 2 21.52 -11.11 11.95
CA ASN A 2 21.17 -10.06 10.97
C ASN A 2 20.00 -10.57 10.12
N TYR A 3 18.77 -10.11 10.43
CA TYR A 3 17.52 -10.53 9.77
C TYR A 3 16.95 -9.45 8.84
N LEU A 4 17.79 -8.76 8.09
CA LEU A 4 17.32 -7.87 7.02
C LEU A 4 17.66 -8.55 5.71
N ARG A 5 16.75 -9.41 5.24
CA ARG A 5 16.79 -9.93 3.87
C ARG A 5 16.72 -8.73 2.92
N PRO A 6 17.78 -8.44 2.14
CA PRO A 6 17.76 -7.35 1.17
C PRO A 6 16.82 -7.62 -0.03
N ASP A 7 16.26 -8.83 -0.09
CA ASP A 7 15.26 -9.24 -1.09
C ASP A 7 13.81 -8.92 -0.66
N ILE A 8 13.60 -8.11 0.39
CA ILE A 8 12.30 -7.43 0.55
C ILE A 8 12.26 -6.39 -0.56
N LYS A 9 11.91 -6.85 -1.76
CA LYS A 9 11.39 -6.03 -2.85
C LYS A 9 10.23 -5.28 -2.23
N ARG A 10 10.52 -4.06 -1.80
CA ARG A 10 9.56 -3.04 -1.44
C ARG A 10 8.81 -2.82 -2.74
N GLY A 11 7.80 -3.67 -2.98
CA GLY A 11 7.11 -3.80 -4.25
C GLY A 11 6.83 -2.37 -4.68
N ASN A 12 7.34 -2.00 -5.85
CA ASN A 12 7.15 -0.66 -6.39
C ASN A 12 5.65 -0.40 -6.32
N ILE A 13 5.21 0.38 -5.32
CA ILE A 13 3.84 0.84 -5.25
C ILE A 13 3.69 1.60 -6.56
N SER A 14 2.86 1.06 -7.44
CA SER A 14 2.69 1.66 -8.75
C SER A 14 2.17 3.07 -8.55
N PRO A 15 2.51 4.04 -9.40
CA PRO A 15 1.95 5.39 -9.30
C PRO A 15 0.41 5.37 -9.29
N ASP A 16 -0.21 4.38 -9.93
CA ASP A 16 -1.65 4.11 -9.86
C ASP A 16 -2.16 3.70 -8.46
N GLU A 17 -1.39 2.91 -7.71
CA GLU A 17 -1.73 2.55 -6.33
C GLU A 17 -1.62 3.75 -5.39
N ASP A 18 -0.64 4.63 -5.60
CA ASP A 18 -0.49 5.86 -4.81
C ASP A 18 -1.69 6.80 -5.00
N ASP A 19 -2.10 7.05 -6.24
CA ASP A 19 -3.30 7.85 -6.55
C ASP A 19 -4.57 7.21 -5.95
N LEU A 20 -4.69 5.89 -6.06
CA LEU A 20 -5.81 5.16 -5.47
C LEU A 20 -5.83 5.29 -3.94
N ILE A 21 -4.68 5.19 -3.27
CA ILE A 21 -4.56 5.37 -1.81
C ILE A 21 -4.97 6.80 -1.43
N ILE A 22 -4.49 7.82 -2.13
CA ILE A 22 -4.85 9.22 -1.86
C ILE A 22 -6.35 9.43 -2.03
N ARG A 23 -6.93 8.91 -3.11
CA ARG A 23 -8.36 9.03 -3.41
C ARG A 23 -9.24 8.28 -2.41
N LEU A 24 -8.83 7.06 -2.04
CA LEU A 24 -9.52 6.26 -1.02
C LEU A 24 -9.37 6.87 0.38
N HIS A 25 -8.22 7.44 0.72
CA HIS A 25 -8.00 8.13 1.99
C HIS A 25 -8.83 9.42 2.07
N SER A 26 -8.97 10.15 0.97
CA SER A 26 -9.88 11.31 0.90
C SER A 26 -11.35 10.91 1.13
N LEU A 27 -11.77 9.75 0.61
CA LEU A 27 -13.15 9.26 0.74
C LEU A 27 -13.44 8.56 2.08
N LEU A 28 -12.50 7.78 2.60
CA LEU A 28 -12.69 6.88 3.75
C LEU A 28 -12.01 7.39 5.03
N GLY A 29 -11.13 8.39 4.93
CA GLY A 29 -10.29 8.88 6.02
C GLY A 29 -9.28 7.84 6.48
N ASN A 30 -9.02 7.82 7.80
CA ASN A 30 -7.96 7.01 8.42
C ASN A 30 -8.26 5.49 8.49
N ARG A 31 -9.11 4.97 7.59
CA ARG A 31 -9.56 3.57 7.54
C ARG A 31 -8.62 2.68 6.72
N TRP A 32 -7.34 2.65 7.11
CA TRP A 32 -6.28 1.94 6.39
C TRP A 32 -6.57 0.47 6.10
N ALA A 33 -7.23 -0.25 7.02
CA ALA A 33 -7.63 -1.64 6.81
C ALA A 33 -8.56 -1.82 5.60
N LEU A 34 -9.48 -0.88 5.39
CA LEU A 34 -10.44 -0.91 4.28
C LEU A 34 -9.81 -0.43 2.96
N ILE A 35 -8.88 0.52 3.04
CA ILE A 35 -8.10 0.98 1.89
C ILE A 35 -7.21 -0.16 1.38
N ALA A 36 -6.49 -0.83 2.28
CA ALA A 36 -5.63 -1.96 1.96
C ALA A 36 -6.41 -3.15 1.39
N ALA A 37 -7.64 -3.39 1.86
CA ALA A 37 -8.51 -4.44 1.30
C ALA A 37 -9.01 -4.14 -0.14
N ARG A 38 -8.90 -2.88 -0.60
CA ARG A 38 -9.32 -2.45 -1.94
C ARG A 38 -8.17 -2.26 -2.93
N LEU A 39 -6.92 -2.35 -2.47
CA LEU A 39 -5.75 -2.26 -3.36
C LEU A 39 -5.60 -3.58 -4.13
N PRO A 40 -5.70 -3.56 -5.48
CA PRO A 40 -5.52 -4.76 -6.29
C PRO A 40 -4.04 -5.16 -6.26
N GLY A 41 -3.73 -6.30 -5.64
CA GLY A 41 -2.33 -6.76 -5.49
C GLY A 41 -1.98 -7.36 -4.12
N ARG A 42 -2.95 -7.54 -3.23
CA ARG A 42 -2.85 -8.35 -2.01
C ARG A 42 -3.81 -9.51 -1.99
#